data_AF-A0A7C4QTM6-F1
#
_entry.id   AF-A0A7C4QTM6-F1
#
_cell.length_a   1.000
_cell.length_b   1.000
_cell.length_c   1.000
_cell.angle_alpha   90.00
_cell.angle_beta   90.00
_cell.angle_gamma   90.00
#
_symmetry.space_group_name_H-M   'P 1'
#
loop_
_entity.id
_entity.type
_entity.pdbx_description
1 polymer ?
#
loop_
_entity_poly.entity_id
_entity_poly.type
_entity_poly.pdbx_seq_one_letter_code
_entity_poly.pdbx_strand_id
1 'polypeptide(L)'
;MIESLKKALNTGVGLALKTWREVEAAGREIARKSRLSEAEAGQFLKSLREAYDRAQQGLEKRVNRLAKEVLRKADVATREDVKGLQREIQQLKKQLQAARPAPASRKPSAARPRAGAKKSS
;
A
#
# COMPACT_ATOMS: atom_id res chain seq x y z
N MET A 1 10.36 35.02 -14.23
CA MET A 1 9.46 34.18 -15.06
C MET A 1 10.14 32.93 -15.61
N ILE A 2 11.26 33.03 -16.34
CA ILE A 2 11.98 31.86 -16.90
C ILE A 2 12.50 30.89 -15.82
N GLU A 3 13.02 31.42 -14.71
CA GLU A 3 13.42 30.67 -13.49
C GLU A 3 12.28 29.80 -12.93
N SER A 4 11.07 30.36 -12.82
CA SER A 4 9.88 29.67 -12.32
C SER A 4 9.43 28.55 -13.26
N LEU A 5 9.54 28.77 -14.58
CA LEU A 5 9.25 27.75 -15.60
C LEU A 5 10.27 26.61 -15.55
N LYS A 6 11.57 26.92 -15.43
CA LYS A 6 12.63 25.91 -15.24
C LYS A 6 12.41 25.11 -13.96
N LYS A 7 12.03 25.76 -12.85
CA LYS A 7 11.64 25.07 -11.61
C LYS A 7 10.39 24.21 -11.79
N ALA A 8 9.35 24.69 -12.47
CA ALA A 8 8.12 23.93 -12.70
C ALA A 8 8.35 22.69 -13.59
N LEU A 9 9.23 22.81 -14.59
CA LEU A 9 9.71 21.71 -15.43
C LEU A 9 10.58 20.73 -14.63
N ASN A 10 11.57 21.23 -13.86
CA ASN A 10 12.44 20.38 -13.02
C ASN A 10 11.68 19.67 -11.88
N THR A 11 10.59 20.27 -11.38
CA THR A 11 9.74 19.64 -10.37
C THR A 11 8.70 18.70 -11.01
N GLY A 12 8.57 18.71 -12.34
CA GLY A 12 7.59 17.91 -13.09
C GLY A 12 6.13 18.38 -12.93
N VAL A 13 5.86 19.35 -12.06
CA VAL A 13 4.50 19.86 -11.80
C VAL A 13 3.88 20.47 -13.06
N GLY A 14 4.67 21.22 -13.84
CA GLY A 14 4.16 21.80 -15.09
C GLY A 14 3.84 20.76 -16.17
N LEU A 15 4.57 19.64 -16.18
CA LEU A 15 4.36 18.54 -17.12
C LEU A 15 3.20 17.64 -16.70
N ALA A 16 3.04 17.37 -15.40
CA ALA A 16 1.99 16.49 -14.88
C ALA A 16 0.57 17.08 -15.01
N LEU A 17 0.45 18.40 -15.10
CA LEU A 17 -0.84 19.09 -15.27
C LEU A 17 -1.28 19.23 -16.74
N LYS A 18 -0.41 18.83 -17.68
CA LYS A 18 -0.64 18.95 -19.12
C LYS A 18 -0.87 17.59 -19.74
N THR A 19 -1.50 17.58 -20.91
CA THR A 19 -1.61 16.34 -21.69
C THR A 19 -0.29 16.02 -22.39
N TRP A 20 -0.03 14.74 -22.64
CA TRP A 20 1.13 14.33 -23.44
C TRP A 20 1.20 15.05 -24.79
N ARG A 21 0.05 15.26 -25.46
CA ARG A 21 -0.02 15.97 -26.75
C ARG A 21 0.51 17.40 -26.66
N GLU A 22 0.14 18.14 -25.63
CA GLU A 22 0.64 19.51 -25.41
C GLU A 22 2.15 19.52 -25.11
N VAL A 23 2.61 18.58 -24.29
CA VAL A 23 4.03 18.43 -23.94
C VAL A 23 4.86 18.03 -25.17
N GLU A 24 4.35 17.08 -25.97
CA GLU A 24 4.98 16.62 -27.20
C GLU A 24 5.06 17.76 -28.23
N ALA A 25 3.99 18.55 -28.40
CA ALA A 25 3.99 19.70 -29.28
C ALA A 25 5.05 20.73 -28.87
N ALA A 26 5.11 21.08 -27.58
CA ALA A 26 6.13 21.97 -27.05
C ALA A 26 7.56 21.40 -27.23
N GLY A 27 7.74 20.10 -26.97
CA GLY A 27 9.01 19.40 -27.18
C GLY A 27 9.46 19.43 -28.64
N ARG A 28 8.55 19.18 -29.59
CA ARG A 28 8.82 19.25 -31.03
C ARG A 28 9.20 20.67 -31.46
N GLU A 29 8.54 21.68 -30.91
CA GLU A 29 8.89 23.08 -31.18
C GLU A 29 10.29 23.43 -30.66
N ILE A 30 10.65 22.96 -29.46
CA ILE A 30 12.00 23.13 -28.90
C ILE A 30 13.05 22.44 -29.78
N ALA A 31 12.80 21.19 -30.19
CA ALA A 31 13.72 20.45 -31.05
C ALA A 31 13.96 21.17 -32.39
N ARG A 32 12.90 21.73 -32.99
CA ARG A 32 12.98 22.54 -34.22
C ARG A 32 13.78 23.83 -34.01
N LYS A 33 13.47 24.60 -32.96
CA LYS A 33 14.16 25.86 -32.65
C LYS A 33 15.64 25.67 -32.35
N SER A 34 15.98 24.56 -31.70
CA SER A 34 17.35 24.15 -31.39
C SER A 34 18.07 23.51 -32.59
N ARG A 35 17.41 23.35 -33.74
CA ARG A 35 17.96 22.74 -34.97
C ARG A 35 18.57 21.35 -34.71
N LEU A 36 17.94 20.56 -33.85
CA LEU A 36 18.36 19.18 -33.59
C LEU A 36 18.23 18.34 -34.86
N SER A 37 19.18 17.45 -35.10
CA SER A 37 19.04 16.40 -36.11
C SER A 37 17.86 15.48 -35.80
N GLU A 38 17.36 14.71 -36.77
CA GLU A 38 16.24 13.78 -36.53
C GLU A 38 16.54 12.77 -35.42
N ALA A 39 17.78 12.28 -35.35
CA ALA A 39 18.22 11.36 -34.32
C ALA A 39 18.19 12.00 -32.92
N GLU A 40 18.73 13.22 -32.80
CA GLU A 40 18.74 13.97 -31.53
C GLU A 40 17.33 14.38 -31.10
N ALA A 41 16.50 14.82 -32.04
CA ALA A 41 15.10 15.15 -31.79
C ALA A 41 14.31 13.92 -31.29
N GLY A 42 14.55 12.76 -31.90
CA GLY A 42 13.96 11.49 -31.47
C GLY A 42 14.38 11.09 -30.05
N GLN A 43 15.68 11.17 -29.74
CA GLN A 43 16.20 10.90 -28.39
C GLN A 43 15.68 11.90 -27.35
N PHE A 44 15.57 13.17 -27.72
CA PHE A 44 15.02 14.22 -26.88
C PHE A 44 13.56 13.96 -26.53
N LEU A 45 12.71 13.67 -27.52
CA LEU A 45 11.29 13.39 -27.29
C LEU A 45 11.09 12.12 -26.45
N LYS A 46 11.93 11.09 -26.64
CA LYS A 46 11.91 9.89 -25.80
C LYS A 46 12.24 10.22 -24.33
N SER A 47 13.29 11.00 -24.11
CA SER A 47 13.66 11.47 -22.75
C SER A 47 12.56 12.32 -22.13
N LEU A 48 11.92 13.18 -22.92
CA LEU A 48 10.79 14.01 -22.50
C LEU A 48 9.57 13.16 -22.12
N ARG A 49 9.31 12.07 -22.85
CA ARG A 49 8.25 11.11 -22.53
C ARG A 49 8.50 10.43 -21.19
N GLU A 50 9.72 9.94 -20.95
CA GLU A 50 10.08 9.32 -19.68
C GLU A 50 10.00 10.30 -18.50
N ALA A 51 10.33 11.58 -18.72
CA ALA A 51 10.18 12.62 -17.71
C ALA A 51 8.69 12.90 -17.41
N TYR A 52 7.85 12.95 -18.45
CA TYR A 52 6.39 13.10 -18.31
C TYR A 52 5.78 11.95 -17.51
N ASP A 53 6.10 10.70 -17.86
CA ASP A 53 5.55 9.52 -17.18
C ASP A 53 5.97 9.48 -15.70
N ARG A 54 7.22 9.85 -15.39
CA ARG A 54 7.69 10.01 -14.00
C ARG A 54 6.92 11.09 -13.24
N ALA A 55 6.63 12.22 -13.89
CA ALA A 55 5.87 13.30 -13.28
C ALA A 55 4.41 12.88 -13.00
N GLN A 56 3.77 12.17 -13.92
CA GLN A 56 2.42 11.61 -13.75
C GLN A 56 2.36 10.64 -12.56
N GLN A 57 3.26 9.66 -12.50
CA GLN A 57 3.34 8.71 -11.38
C GLN A 57 3.59 9.40 -10.03
N GLY A 58 4.40 10.45 -10.03
CA GLY A 58 4.65 11.27 -8.83
C GLY A 58 3.38 11.98 -8.35
N LEU A 59 2.61 12.54 -9.28
CA LEU A 59 1.33 13.18 -8.97
C LEU A 59 0.31 12.18 -8.42
N GLU A 60 0.13 11.03 -9.07
CA GLU A 60 -0.77 9.96 -8.61
C GLU A 60 -0.45 9.51 -7.19
N LYS A 61 0.83 9.27 -6.88
CA LYS A 61 1.27 8.88 -5.54
C LYS A 61 0.95 9.94 -4.48
N ARG A 62 1.13 11.23 -4.82
CA ARG A 62 0.80 12.35 -3.93
C ARG A 62 -0.70 12.46 -3.68
N VAL A 63 -1.51 12.35 -4.74
CA VAL A 63 -2.97 12.37 -4.64
C VAL A 63 -3.47 11.20 -3.78
N ASN A 64 -2.98 9.99 -4.03
CA ASN A 64 -3.36 8.83 -3.22
C ASN A 64 -2.97 8.99 -1.74
N ARG A 65 -1.77 9.52 -1.46
CA ARG A 65 -1.33 9.81 -0.10
C ARG A 65 -2.25 10.83 0.59
N LEU A 66 -2.53 11.95 -0.08
CA LEU A 66 -3.41 13.00 0.46
C LEU A 66 -4.81 12.46 0.73
N ALA A 67 -5.37 11.66 -0.18
CA ALA A 67 -6.67 11.03 0.02
C ALA A 67 -6.67 10.10 1.25
N LYS A 68 -5.65 9.24 1.39
CA LYS A 68 -5.49 8.37 2.57
C LYS A 68 -5.32 9.17 3.88
N GLU A 69 -4.56 10.26 3.85
CA GLU A 69 -4.38 11.14 5.02
C GLU A 69 -5.67 11.84 5.42
N VAL A 70 -6.47 12.32 4.46
CA VAL A 70 -7.78 12.93 4.71
C VAL A 70 -8.74 11.92 5.32
N LEU A 71 -8.84 10.71 4.76
CA LEU A 71 -9.68 9.64 5.32
C LEU A 71 -9.27 9.29 6.75
N ARG A 72 -7.96 9.16 7.01
CA ARG A 72 -7.44 8.89 8.35
C ARG A 72 -7.73 10.04 9.32
N LYS A 73 -7.61 11.30 8.91
CA LYS A 73 -7.96 12.47 9.75
C LYS A 73 -9.46 12.57 10.04
N ALA A 74 -10.29 12.13 9.10
CA ALA A 74 -11.73 12.05 9.27
C ALA A 74 -12.19 10.80 10.06
N ASP A 75 -11.24 10.01 10.58
CA ASP A 75 -11.48 8.75 11.30
C ASP A 75 -12.27 7.71 10.47
N VAL A 76 -12.07 7.74 9.15
CA VAL A 76 -12.70 6.81 8.21
C VAL A 76 -11.72 5.67 7.91
N ALA A 77 -12.06 4.47 8.41
CA ALA A 77 -11.34 3.24 8.07
C ALA A 77 -11.55 2.85 6.61
N THR A 78 -10.48 2.47 5.90
CA THR A 78 -10.59 1.96 4.54
C THR A 78 -10.97 0.49 4.53
N ARG A 79 -11.48 -0.01 3.38
CA ARG A 79 -11.75 -1.44 3.21
C ARG A 79 -10.49 -2.30 3.36
N GLU A 80 -9.31 -1.76 3.02
CA GLU A 80 -8.03 -2.45 3.18
C GLU A 80 -7.73 -2.67 4.66
N ASP A 81 -7.90 -1.64 5.49
CA ASP A 81 -7.69 -1.71 6.94
C ASP A 81 -8.62 -2.75 7.58
N VAL A 82 -9.90 -2.75 7.21
CA VAL A 82 -10.88 -3.73 7.71
C VAL A 82 -10.51 -5.16 7.32
N LYS A 83 -10.07 -5.37 6.08
CA LYS A 83 -9.63 -6.70 5.62
C LYS A 83 -8.34 -7.15 6.32
N GLY A 84 -7.41 -6.23 6.57
CA GLY A 84 -6.20 -6.49 7.36
C GLY A 84 -6.54 -6.99 8.76
N LEU A 85 -7.39 -6.24 9.46
CA LEU A 85 -7.87 -6.61 10.79
C LEU A 85 -8.63 -7.95 10.80
N GLN A 86 -9.47 -8.22 9.79
CA GLN A 86 -10.15 -9.53 9.68
C GLN A 86 -9.17 -10.70 9.55
N ARG A 87 -8.07 -10.54 8.79
CA ARG A 87 -7.04 -11.58 8.65
C ARG A 87 -6.29 -11.80 9.95
N GLU A 88 -5.87 -10.72 10.62
CA GLU A 88 -5.21 -10.80 11.93
C GLU A 88 -6.11 -11.49 12.97
N ILE A 89 -7.40 -11.11 13.03
CA ILE A 89 -8.37 -11.74 13.92
C ILE A 89 -8.50 -13.24 13.62
N GLN A 90 -8.56 -13.65 12.35
CA GLN A 90 -8.61 -15.07 11.99
C GLN A 90 -7.33 -15.82 12.40
N GLN A 91 -6.17 -15.21 12.24
CA GLN A 91 -4.89 -15.81 12.58
C GLN A 91 -4.72 -15.96 14.08
N LEU A 92 -5.07 -14.92 14.86
CA LEU A 92 -5.09 -14.97 16.32
C LEU A 92 -6.10 -16.00 16.83
N LYS A 93 -7.30 -16.10 16.23
CA LYS A 93 -8.28 -17.14 16.59
C LYS A 93 -7.72 -18.54 16.40
N LYS A 94 -7.02 -18.80 15.29
CA LYS A 94 -6.37 -20.10 15.03
C LYS A 94 -5.27 -20.40 16.06
N GLN A 95 -4.44 -19.41 16.38
CA GLN A 95 -3.38 -19.55 17.38
C GLN A 95 -3.94 -19.82 18.78
N LEU A 96 -4.98 -19.11 19.20
CA LEU A 96 -5.66 -19.33 20.49
C LEU A 96 -6.31 -20.72 20.57
N GLN A 97 -6.89 -21.22 19.48
CA GLN A 97 -7.44 -22.58 19.43
C GLN A 97 -6.34 -23.64 19.50
N ALA A 98 -5.20 -23.41 18.83
CA ALA A 98 -4.04 -24.30 18.90
C ALA A 98 -3.32 -24.25 20.27
N ALA A 99 -3.37 -23.11 20.95
CA ALA A 99 -2.73 -22.90 22.26
C ALA A 99 -3.63 -23.26 23.45
N ARG A 100 -4.89 -23.66 23.23
CA ARG A 100 -5.79 -24.09 24.32
C ARG A 100 -5.40 -25.52 24.71
N PRO A 101 -4.85 -25.78 25.92
CA PRO A 101 -4.64 -27.15 26.37
C PRO A 101 -6.01 -27.82 26.53
N ALA A 102 -6.10 -29.07 26.09
CA ALA A 102 -7.29 -29.91 26.25
C ALA A 102 -7.82 -29.83 27.70
N PRO A 103 -9.14 -29.82 27.93
CA PRO A 103 -9.68 -29.76 29.29
C PRO A 103 -9.09 -30.94 30.07
N ALA A 104 -8.38 -30.61 31.15
CA ALA A 104 -7.76 -31.59 32.03
C ALA A 104 -8.82 -32.64 32.42
N SER A 105 -8.64 -33.85 31.89
CA SER A 105 -9.44 -35.01 32.21
C SER A 105 -9.27 -35.28 33.71
N ARG A 106 -10.26 -34.86 34.50
CA ARG A 106 -10.44 -35.30 35.88
C ARG A 106 -10.61 -36.83 35.85
N LYS A 107 -9.54 -37.58 36.09
CA LYS A 107 -9.63 -39.02 36.37
C LYS A 107 -10.42 -39.19 37.68
N PRO A 108 -11.46 -40.05 37.74
CA PRO A 108 -12.11 -40.38 38.99
C PRO A 108 -11.12 -41.18 39.85
N SER A 109 -10.84 -40.70 41.06
CA SER A 109 -10.05 -41.41 42.06
C SER A 109 -10.82 -42.68 42.44
N ALA A 110 -10.30 -43.83 42.01
CA ALA A 110 -10.85 -45.14 42.32
C ALA A 110 -10.75 -45.41 43.83
N ALA A 111 -11.83 -46.01 44.35
CA ALA A 111 -12.11 -46.24 45.75
C ALA A 111 -11.00 -46.98 46.50
N ARG A 112 -10.75 -46.51 47.73
CA ARG A 112 -9.96 -47.19 48.77
C ARG A 112 -10.70 -48.46 49.22
N PRO A 113 -10.07 -49.64 49.33
CA PRO A 113 -10.73 -50.80 49.91
C PRO A 113 -10.70 -50.67 51.44
N ARG A 114 -11.86 -50.66 52.09
CA ARG A 114 -11.95 -50.95 53.52
C ARG A 114 -12.20 -52.44 53.67
N ALA A 115 -11.12 -53.16 53.97
CA ALA A 115 -11.16 -54.50 54.48
C ALA A 115 -11.78 -54.50 55.88
N GLY A 116 -12.61 -55.51 56.14
CA GLY A 116 -12.65 -56.15 57.46
C GLY A 116 -13.85 -55.82 58.36
N ALA A 117 -14.66 -56.86 58.53
CA ALA A 117 -14.95 -57.46 59.84
C ALA A 117 -16.38 -57.32 60.41
N LYS A 118 -17.03 -58.50 60.39
CA LYS A 118 -17.82 -59.13 61.47
C LYS A 118 -19.31 -58.80 61.63
N LYS A 119 -20.12 -59.78 61.18
CA LYS A 119 -21.18 -60.53 61.91
C LYS A 119 -21.66 -59.95 63.25
N SER A 120 -22.99 -59.85 63.44
CA SER A 120 -23.78 -60.81 64.25
C SER A 120 -25.20 -60.28 64.57
N SER A 121 -26.17 -61.19 64.44
CA SER A 121 -27.53 -61.25 65.05
C SER A 121 -28.54 -60.14 64.77
#